data_AF-A0A2C9CFG3-F1
#
_entry.id   AF-A0A2C9CFG3-F1
#
_cell.length_a   1.000
_cell.length_b   1.000
_cell.length_c   1.000
_cell.angle_alpha   90.00
_cell.angle_beta   90.00
_cell.angle_gamma   90.00
#
_symmetry.space_group_name_H-M   'P 1'
#
loop_
_entity.id
_entity.type
_entity.pdbx_description
1 polymer ?
#
loop_
_entity_poly.entity_id
_entity_poly.type
_entity_poly.pdbx_seq_one_letter_code
_entity_poly.pdbx_strand_id
1 'polypeptide(L)'
;MTKQKFYIRYKKLRKVKNTKIAKIGRGQDFEMLINDVFEEEDILLKRSYHTSDNKSEQIDGAIEILNRVILFEVKWVAENLAASELYSFLGKIDNKLYGTLGLFISEKELSDNFLSAIARGRRRNVFIIHGSDINLIFKKDVSLKDYLTHCIKLYSYDNLTYYSVARWLKENENLSNAEKTAREIEKIDKQVVKDTLKKILDVNLMPKHDIYLVIADLGEAEKIKVVNYLLREYPTYYNAYAKSVFAKRGKFENIENSLEILLDSGEITKKIYLKYYRLYIGNPVSSYLRDFMWEKFKDYYKKLKSVNKLEFEKALLKNFESIYGSWLDENKLTNVIEYIWSSMSENTKAEFINYYIEIYFSNRKDHYEQKQFASKIVTNSQNRKYVKNWIEKKINEEIKSSKLTQDDVESEVKYFNRYYSKAQTILSFNDSDWRAYLTKKYKENIK
;
A
#
# COMPACT_ATOMS: atom_id res chain seq x y z
N MET A 1 -16.66 28.99 10.41
CA MET A 1 -16.76 29.14 8.93
C MET A 1 -16.82 27.75 8.27
N THR A 2 -17.85 27.43 7.48
CA THR A 2 -18.03 26.08 6.89
C THR A 2 -16.88 25.68 5.94
N LYS A 3 -16.32 24.46 6.05
CA LYS A 3 -15.22 23.93 5.19
C LYS A 3 -15.43 24.11 3.68
N GLN A 4 -16.68 24.11 3.22
CA GLN A 4 -17.04 24.40 1.82
C GLN A 4 -16.54 25.78 1.35
N LYS A 5 -16.51 26.79 2.24
CA LYS A 5 -15.96 28.13 1.94
C LYS A 5 -14.45 28.08 1.74
N PHE A 6 -13.72 27.32 2.57
CA PHE A 6 -12.27 27.12 2.38
C PHE A 6 -11.96 26.42 1.06
N TYR A 7 -12.73 25.40 0.68
CA TYR A 7 -12.57 24.74 -0.62
C TYR A 7 -12.80 25.69 -1.81
N ILE A 8 -13.82 26.56 -1.73
CA ILE A 8 -14.08 27.56 -2.76
C ILE A 8 -12.91 28.55 -2.87
N ARG A 9 -12.37 29.03 -1.75
CA ARG A 9 -11.18 29.91 -1.74
C ARG A 9 -9.98 29.21 -2.37
N TYR A 10 -9.68 27.98 -1.97
CA TYR A 10 -8.60 27.17 -2.56
C TYR A 10 -8.76 27.01 -4.08
N LYS A 11 -9.97 26.70 -4.57
CA LYS A 11 -10.25 26.60 -6.00
C LYS A 11 -10.02 27.92 -6.75
N LYS A 12 -10.29 29.06 -6.14
CA LYS A 12 -10.03 30.38 -6.75
C LYS A 12 -8.53 30.58 -6.94
N LEU A 13 -7.71 30.25 -5.93
CA LEU A 13 -6.24 30.36 -6.00
C LEU A 13 -5.63 29.54 -7.14
N ARG A 14 -6.17 28.35 -7.42
CA ARG A 14 -5.73 27.51 -8.54
C ARG A 14 -6.02 28.11 -9.93
N LYS A 15 -7.00 29.00 -10.05
CA LYS A 15 -7.41 29.63 -11.32
C LYS A 15 -6.67 30.94 -11.62
N VAL A 16 -5.89 31.45 -10.68
CA VAL A 16 -5.17 32.72 -10.86
C VAL A 16 -4.10 32.58 -11.96
N LYS A 17 -3.97 33.60 -12.82
CA LYS A 17 -2.97 33.64 -13.91
C LYS A 17 -1.54 33.63 -13.36
N ASN A 18 -0.59 33.10 -14.13
CA ASN A 18 0.77 32.81 -13.66
C ASN A 18 1.75 34.00 -13.83
N THR A 19 1.34 35.23 -13.49
CA THR A 19 2.23 36.42 -13.53
C THR A 19 3.03 36.54 -12.23
N LYS A 20 4.16 37.28 -12.23
CA LYS A 20 5.02 37.43 -11.04
C LYS A 20 4.27 37.99 -9.81
N ILE A 21 3.51 39.07 -9.99
CA ILE A 21 2.71 39.69 -8.91
C ILE A 21 1.61 38.73 -8.44
N ALA A 22 0.93 38.05 -9.36
CA ALA A 22 -0.12 37.10 -9.04
C ALA A 22 0.40 35.81 -8.39
N LYS A 23 1.70 35.48 -8.52
CA LYS A 23 2.34 34.40 -7.76
C LYS A 23 2.55 34.79 -6.30
N ILE A 24 3.08 36.00 -6.05
CA ILE A 24 3.32 36.51 -4.69
C ILE A 24 2.00 36.61 -3.91
N GLY A 25 1.01 37.29 -4.48
CA GLY A 25 -0.29 37.44 -3.83
C GLY A 25 -0.98 36.10 -3.55
N ARG A 26 -0.85 35.13 -4.46
CA ARG A 26 -1.40 33.79 -4.26
C ARG A 26 -0.71 33.02 -3.13
N GLY A 27 0.59 33.19 -2.95
CA GLY A 27 1.32 32.62 -1.81
C GLY A 27 0.77 33.15 -0.49
N GLN A 28 0.62 34.48 -0.39
CA GLN A 28 0.06 35.15 0.79
C GLN A 28 -1.39 34.74 1.05
N ASP A 29 -2.23 34.70 0.00
CA ASP A 29 -3.62 34.26 0.14
C ASP A 29 -3.73 32.80 0.58
N PHE A 30 -2.79 31.94 0.15
CA PHE A 30 -2.74 30.55 0.57
C PHE A 30 -2.31 30.40 2.03
N GLU A 31 -1.29 31.15 2.45
CA GLU A 31 -0.89 31.24 3.85
C GLU A 31 -2.05 31.69 4.74
N MET A 32 -2.77 32.75 4.35
CA MET A 32 -3.97 33.22 5.06
C MET A 32 -5.05 32.15 5.10
N LEU A 33 -5.29 31.44 4.00
CA LEU A 33 -6.26 30.36 3.96
C LEU A 33 -5.92 29.23 4.94
N ILE A 34 -4.65 28.84 5.03
CA ILE A 34 -4.20 27.82 5.97
C ILE A 34 -4.33 28.30 7.43
N ASN A 35 -3.95 29.55 7.71
CA ASN A 35 -4.17 30.17 9.02
C ASN A 35 -5.64 30.12 9.43
N ASP A 36 -6.55 30.50 8.53
CA ASP A 36 -7.99 30.50 8.82
C ASP A 36 -8.54 29.08 9.05
N VAL A 37 -7.96 28.05 8.42
CA VAL A 37 -8.29 26.65 8.72
C VAL A 37 -7.83 26.26 10.13
N PHE A 38 -6.60 26.62 10.52
CA PHE A 38 -6.09 26.33 11.85
C PHE A 38 -6.83 27.10 12.96
N GLU A 39 -7.28 28.32 12.67
CA GLU A 39 -8.12 29.10 13.58
C GLU A 39 -9.50 28.44 13.76
N GLU A 40 -10.13 27.99 12.68
CA GLU A 40 -11.41 27.27 12.74
C GLU A 40 -11.32 25.95 13.53
N GLU A 41 -10.16 25.31 13.54
CA GLU A 41 -9.92 24.06 14.29
C GLU A 41 -9.42 24.29 15.73
N ASP A 42 -9.39 25.54 16.20
CA ASP A 42 -8.91 25.96 17.52
C ASP A 42 -7.51 25.42 17.85
N ILE A 43 -6.60 25.50 16.88
CA ILE A 43 -5.19 25.09 17.05
C ILE A 43 -4.21 26.20 16.70
N LEU A 44 -4.65 27.32 16.13
CA LEU A 44 -3.78 28.45 15.79
C LEU A 44 -3.32 29.19 17.06
N LEU A 45 -2.01 29.23 17.29
CA LEU A 45 -1.40 30.05 18.33
C LEU A 45 -1.07 31.45 17.83
N LYS A 46 -0.50 31.54 16.62
CA LYS A 46 -0.01 32.80 16.07
C LYS A 46 -0.04 32.77 14.54
N ARG A 47 -0.59 33.83 13.94
CA ARG A 47 -0.46 34.13 12.50
C ARG A 47 0.97 34.61 12.18
N SER A 48 1.29 34.75 10.90
CA SER A 48 2.58 35.25 10.36
C SER A 48 3.24 36.31 11.23
N TYR A 49 4.51 36.11 11.58
CA TYR A 49 5.24 37.02 12.46
C TYR A 49 6.75 37.02 12.20
N HIS A 50 7.39 38.10 12.61
CA HIS A 50 8.85 38.18 12.76
C HIS A 50 9.25 37.89 14.21
N THR A 51 10.42 37.30 14.39
CA THR A 51 11.05 37.15 15.72
C THR A 51 11.28 38.51 16.39
N SER A 52 11.38 38.51 17.73
CA SER A 52 11.39 39.73 18.56
C SER A 52 12.52 40.72 18.28
N ASP A 53 13.56 40.31 17.56
CA ASP A 53 14.65 41.16 17.10
C ASP A 53 14.32 41.92 15.79
N ASN A 54 13.13 41.70 15.21
CA ASN A 54 12.62 42.32 13.97
C ASN A 54 13.61 42.29 12.78
N LYS A 55 14.61 41.41 12.83
CA LYS A 55 15.75 41.40 11.90
C LYS A 55 16.12 40.02 11.34
N SER A 56 15.73 38.90 11.96
CA SER A 56 16.37 37.61 11.65
C SER A 56 15.52 36.57 10.94
N GLU A 57 14.18 36.52 11.08
CA GLU A 57 13.42 35.41 10.49
C GLU A 57 11.90 35.67 10.40
N GLN A 58 11.29 35.43 9.22
CA GLN A 58 9.82 35.35 9.09
C GLN A 58 9.35 33.91 9.27
N ILE A 59 8.32 33.72 10.10
CA ILE A 59 7.62 32.46 10.32
C ILE A 59 6.15 32.67 9.93
N ASP A 60 5.61 31.80 9.08
CA ASP A 60 4.25 31.94 8.53
C ASP A 60 3.16 31.70 9.58
N GLY A 61 3.49 31.00 10.66
CA GLY A 61 2.69 30.93 11.88
C GLY A 61 3.11 29.81 12.83
N ALA A 62 2.31 29.64 13.88
CA ALA A 62 2.47 28.60 14.89
C ALA A 62 1.10 28.02 15.30
N ILE A 63 1.06 26.71 15.54
CA ILE A 63 -0.10 25.98 16.06
C ILE A 63 0.28 25.19 17.31
N GLU A 64 -0.71 24.77 18.10
CA GLU A 64 -0.53 23.88 19.24
C GLU A 64 -1.34 22.60 19.07
N ILE A 65 -0.67 21.45 19.19
CA ILE A 65 -1.31 20.13 19.17
C ILE A 65 -0.65 19.25 20.23
N LEU A 66 -1.45 18.61 21.08
CA LEU A 66 -0.97 17.76 22.19
C LEU A 66 0.07 18.48 23.08
N ASN A 67 -0.16 19.75 23.39
CA ASN A 67 0.77 20.61 24.16
C ASN A 67 2.16 20.75 23.54
N ARG A 68 2.28 20.56 22.22
CA ARG A 68 3.49 20.82 21.45
C ARG A 68 3.25 21.99 20.52
N VAL A 69 4.16 22.96 20.58
CA VAL A 69 4.21 24.07 19.62
C VAL A 69 4.79 23.56 18.32
N ILE A 70 4.07 23.80 17.22
CA ILE A 70 4.48 23.46 15.87
C ILE A 70 4.55 24.75 15.07
N LEU A 71 5.76 25.12 14.63
CA LEU A 71 5.93 26.18 13.64
C LEU A 71 5.57 25.66 12.27
N PHE A 72 4.98 26.48 11.40
CA PHE A 72 4.68 26.04 10.04
C PHE A 72 5.18 27.00 8.98
N GLU A 73 5.45 26.45 7.80
CA GLU A 73 5.82 27.19 6.59
C GLU A 73 4.99 26.67 5.41
N VAL A 74 4.44 27.60 4.62
CA VAL A 74 3.49 27.34 3.54
C VAL A 74 4.05 27.81 2.21
N LYS A 75 4.05 26.94 1.19
CA LYS A 75 4.59 27.24 -0.13
C LYS A 75 3.56 27.00 -1.23
N TRP A 76 3.32 28.03 -2.04
CA TRP A 76 2.67 27.92 -3.34
C TRP A 76 3.70 28.16 -4.45
N VAL A 77 4.50 27.14 -4.75
CA VAL A 77 5.68 27.24 -5.63
C VAL A 77 5.57 26.34 -6.86
N ALA A 78 6.53 26.45 -7.78
CA ALA A 78 6.63 25.58 -8.96
C ALA A 78 7.12 24.17 -8.55
N GLU A 79 6.97 23.21 -9.47
CA GLU A 79 7.52 21.86 -9.31
C GLU A 79 9.04 21.92 -9.11
N ASN A 80 9.60 21.01 -8.30
CA ASN A 80 11.03 20.91 -7.94
C ASN A 80 11.55 21.95 -6.92
N LEU A 81 10.89 22.05 -5.77
CA LEU A 81 11.42 22.83 -4.65
C LEU A 81 12.79 22.29 -4.19
N ALA A 82 13.76 23.18 -4.02
CA ALA A 82 15.10 22.80 -3.58
C ALA A 82 15.11 22.39 -2.11
N ALA A 83 15.92 21.38 -1.75
CA ALA A 83 16.08 20.93 -0.37
C ALA A 83 16.62 22.03 0.57
N SER A 84 17.26 23.07 0.03
CA SER A 84 17.71 24.25 0.77
C SER A 84 16.58 24.98 1.48
N GLU A 85 15.37 24.99 0.92
CA GLU A 85 14.20 25.59 1.56
C GLU A 85 13.81 24.85 2.84
N LEU A 86 13.86 23.51 2.80
CA LEU A 86 13.63 22.68 3.99
C LEU A 86 14.72 22.90 5.04
N TYR A 87 16.00 22.96 4.63
CA TYR A 87 17.09 23.20 5.57
C TYR A 87 17.02 24.58 6.22
N SER A 88 16.61 25.59 5.46
CA SER A 88 16.32 26.92 5.99
C SER A 88 15.22 26.84 7.06
N PHE A 89 14.10 26.16 6.75
CA PHE A 89 13.01 25.95 7.70
C PHE A 89 13.43 25.18 8.97
N LEU A 90 14.22 24.11 8.80
CA LEU A 90 14.79 23.32 9.89
C LEU A 90 15.68 24.18 10.81
N GLY A 91 16.50 25.06 10.23
CA GLY A 91 17.30 26.02 10.99
C GLY A 91 16.43 26.92 11.88
N LYS A 92 15.28 27.37 11.38
CA LYS A 92 14.33 28.18 12.17
C LYS A 92 13.84 27.44 13.41
N ILE A 93 13.54 26.14 13.25
CA ILE A 93 13.01 25.26 14.31
C ILE A 93 14.11 24.92 15.32
N ASP A 94 15.30 24.57 14.85
CA ASP A 94 16.44 24.19 15.69
C ASP A 94 16.89 25.35 16.60
N ASN A 95 16.61 26.60 16.20
CA ASN A 95 16.85 27.80 17.00
C ASN A 95 15.78 28.06 18.07
N LYS A 96 14.74 27.22 18.21
CA LYS A 96 13.68 27.38 19.23
C LYS A 96 13.88 26.43 20.41
N LEU A 97 13.00 26.54 21.42
CA LEU A 97 13.03 25.68 22.59
C LEU A 97 12.95 24.20 22.18
N TYR A 98 13.74 23.36 22.87
CA TYR A 98 13.72 21.92 22.66
C TYR A 98 12.30 21.35 22.75
N GLY A 99 11.92 20.53 21.77
CA GLY A 99 10.57 19.98 21.63
C GLY A 99 9.66 20.74 20.66
N THR A 100 10.10 21.91 20.15
CA THR A 100 9.41 22.60 19.05
C THR A 100 9.47 21.74 17.78
N LEU A 101 8.32 21.55 17.14
CA LEU A 101 8.18 20.81 15.90
C LEU A 101 7.94 21.77 14.72
N GLY A 102 8.06 21.25 13.51
CA GLY A 102 7.77 21.94 12.27
C GLY A 102 6.69 21.27 11.45
N LEU A 103 5.99 22.06 10.64
CA LEU A 103 5.04 21.61 9.64
C LEU A 103 5.29 22.34 8.33
N PHE A 104 5.70 21.60 7.31
CA PHE A 104 5.95 22.14 5.97
C PHE A 104 4.79 21.79 5.05
N ILE A 105 4.15 22.81 4.48
CA ILE A 105 2.95 22.67 3.65
C ILE A 105 3.27 23.17 2.24
N SER A 106 3.11 22.31 1.22
CA SER A 106 3.33 22.71 -0.17
C SER A 106 2.13 22.38 -1.05
N GLU A 107 1.65 23.32 -1.87
CA GLU A 107 0.58 23.03 -2.82
C GLU A 107 1.01 22.02 -3.90
N LYS A 108 2.30 21.98 -4.21
CA LYS A 108 2.87 21.06 -5.20
C LYS A 108 3.45 19.81 -4.57
N GLU A 109 3.58 18.79 -5.41
CA GLU A 109 4.27 17.57 -5.02
C GLU A 109 5.77 17.85 -4.83
N LEU A 110 6.33 17.28 -3.77
CA LEU A 110 7.74 17.41 -3.42
C LEU A 110 8.47 16.18 -3.96
N SER A 111 9.70 16.35 -4.41
CA SER A 111 10.48 15.25 -4.97
C SER A 111 10.93 14.24 -3.90
N ASP A 112 11.19 13.00 -4.31
CA ASP A 112 11.76 11.98 -3.42
C ASP A 112 13.09 12.44 -2.78
N ASN A 113 13.87 13.25 -3.51
CA ASN A 113 15.10 13.86 -3.00
C ASN A 113 14.82 14.82 -1.85
N PHE A 114 13.75 15.62 -1.94
CA PHE A 114 13.31 16.52 -0.88
C PHE A 114 12.83 15.72 0.35
N LEU A 115 11.99 14.69 0.15
CA LEU A 115 11.50 13.84 1.24
C LEU A 115 12.65 13.08 1.93
N SER A 116 13.61 12.60 1.15
CA SER A 116 14.80 11.91 1.67
C SER A 116 15.72 12.83 2.48
N ALA A 117 15.69 14.14 2.23
CA ALA A 117 16.48 15.10 3.01
C ALA A 117 16.02 15.16 4.49
N ILE A 118 14.73 14.96 4.77
CA ILE A 118 14.22 14.82 6.15
C ILE A 118 14.86 13.64 6.85
N ALA A 119 14.90 12.48 6.18
CA ALA A 119 15.42 11.25 6.75
C ALA A 119 16.91 11.34 7.08
N ARG A 120 17.67 12.14 6.31
CA ARG A 120 19.11 12.38 6.47
C ARG A 120 19.43 13.48 7.48
N GLY A 121 18.44 14.27 7.90
CA GLY A 121 18.62 15.33 8.90
C GLY A 121 19.03 14.79 10.27
N ARG A 122 19.73 15.62 11.07
CA ARG A 122 20.19 15.24 12.41
C ARG A 122 19.05 14.89 13.38
N ARG A 123 17.85 15.45 13.16
CA ARG A 123 16.63 15.22 13.94
C ARG A 123 15.40 15.22 13.04
N ARG A 124 14.43 14.36 13.33
CA ARG A 124 13.14 14.30 12.64
C ARG A 124 12.10 15.09 13.44
N ASN A 125 12.00 16.37 13.15
CA ASN A 125 11.10 17.30 13.86
C ASN A 125 10.12 18.01 12.92
N VAL A 126 10.04 17.64 11.63
CA VAL A 126 9.16 18.27 10.64
C VAL A 126 8.16 17.28 10.05
N PHE A 127 6.88 17.66 10.06
CA PHE A 127 5.82 17.01 9.28
C PHE A 127 5.73 17.64 7.89
N ILE A 128 5.38 16.84 6.87
CA ILE A 128 5.10 17.35 5.52
C ILE A 128 3.63 17.09 5.17
N ILE A 129 3.02 18.10 4.56
CA ILE A 129 1.77 17.96 3.79
C ILE A 129 2.03 18.54 2.40
N HIS A 130 1.81 17.77 1.34
CA HIS A 130 2.12 18.25 -0.01
C HIS A 130 1.23 17.71 -1.13
N GLY A 131 1.18 18.44 -2.24
CA GLY A 131 0.57 17.98 -3.49
C GLY A 131 -0.89 17.55 -3.36
N SER A 132 -1.15 16.26 -3.58
CA SER A 132 -2.51 15.70 -3.57
C SER A 132 -3.19 15.78 -2.19
N ASP A 133 -2.41 15.78 -1.09
CA ASP A 133 -2.94 15.89 0.27
C ASP A 133 -3.64 17.23 0.51
N ILE A 134 -3.14 18.32 -0.08
CA ILE A 134 -3.77 19.64 0.01
C ILE A 134 -5.17 19.62 -0.59
N ASN A 135 -5.32 18.97 -1.74
CA ASN A 135 -6.63 18.81 -2.37
C ASN A 135 -7.58 18.00 -1.48
N LEU A 136 -7.08 16.96 -0.79
CA LEU A 136 -7.89 16.14 0.11
C LEU A 136 -8.33 16.93 1.34
N ILE A 137 -7.43 17.69 1.96
CA ILE A 137 -7.72 18.52 3.14
C ILE A 137 -8.88 19.49 2.87
N PHE A 138 -8.91 20.13 1.69
CA PHE A 138 -9.99 21.06 1.37
C PHE A 138 -11.24 20.39 0.78
N LYS A 139 -11.11 19.28 0.03
CA LYS A 139 -12.26 18.64 -0.66
C LYS A 139 -13.05 17.70 0.26
N LYS A 140 -12.37 17.06 1.20
CA LYS A 140 -12.96 16.10 2.14
C LYS A 140 -13.13 16.76 3.51
N ASP A 141 -13.97 16.19 4.34
CA ASP A 141 -14.12 16.62 5.72
C ASP A 141 -12.95 16.09 6.57
N VAL A 142 -11.74 16.59 6.30
CA VAL A 142 -10.51 16.23 7.02
C VAL A 142 -10.30 17.24 8.13
N SER A 143 -10.10 16.79 9.37
CA SER A 143 -9.58 17.64 10.45
C SER A 143 -8.05 17.62 10.39
N LEU A 144 -7.42 18.78 10.20
CA LEU A 144 -5.97 18.90 10.26
C LEU A 144 -5.44 18.61 11.66
N LYS A 145 -6.17 19.02 12.69
CA LYS A 145 -5.90 18.72 14.10
C LYS A 145 -5.83 17.21 14.33
N ASP A 146 -6.82 16.45 13.90
CA ASP A 146 -6.83 14.99 14.11
C ASP A 146 -5.73 14.30 13.31
N TYR A 147 -5.53 14.70 12.06
CA TYR A 147 -4.47 14.18 11.21
C TYR A 147 -3.08 14.46 11.79
N LEU A 148 -2.79 15.69 12.20
CA LEU A 148 -1.50 16.06 12.79
C LEU A 148 -1.29 15.43 14.17
N THR A 149 -2.35 15.35 14.99
CA THR A 149 -2.34 14.58 16.26
C THR A 149 -1.91 13.14 16.01
N HIS A 150 -2.43 12.54 14.95
CA HIS A 150 -2.08 11.18 14.54
C HIS A 150 -0.64 11.08 14.04
N CYS A 151 -0.18 12.00 13.19
CA CYS A 151 1.21 12.05 12.72
C CYS A 151 2.22 12.20 13.85
N ILE A 152 1.93 13.04 14.85
CA ILE A 152 2.80 13.20 16.05
C ILE A 152 2.99 11.85 16.74
N LYS A 153 1.90 11.11 16.96
CA LYS A 153 1.97 9.77 17.57
C LYS A 153 2.79 8.84 16.68
N LEU A 154 2.49 8.77 15.38
CA LEU A 154 3.14 7.87 14.42
C LEU A 154 4.65 8.01 14.41
N TYR A 155 5.11 9.24 14.18
CA TYR A 155 6.52 9.53 13.96
C TYR A 155 7.32 9.45 15.26
N SER A 156 6.63 9.38 16.42
CA SER A 156 7.28 9.20 17.71
C SER A 156 7.70 7.76 18.00
N TYR A 157 7.14 6.75 17.32
CA TYR A 157 7.51 5.34 17.52
C TYR A 157 7.86 4.58 16.23
N ASP A 158 7.59 5.16 15.05
CA ASP A 158 7.92 4.58 13.75
C ASP A 158 8.85 5.51 12.96
N ASN A 159 9.65 4.93 12.07
CA ASN A 159 10.65 5.62 11.26
C ASN A 159 10.10 6.11 9.91
N LEU A 160 8.81 6.45 9.85
CA LEU A 160 8.18 6.97 8.62
C LEU A 160 8.67 8.38 8.30
N THR A 161 8.91 8.65 7.02
CA THR A 161 9.33 9.96 6.51
C THR A 161 8.14 10.80 6.05
N TYR A 162 7.10 10.13 5.57
CA TYR A 162 5.88 10.73 5.07
C TYR A 162 4.69 9.78 5.28
N TYR A 163 3.57 10.32 5.72
CA TYR A 163 2.31 9.62 5.94
C TYR A 163 1.20 10.48 5.34
N SER A 164 0.63 10.05 4.22
CA SER A 164 -0.30 10.90 3.47
C SER A 164 -1.69 10.99 4.10
N VAL A 165 -2.39 12.10 3.84
CA VAL A 165 -3.80 12.28 4.21
C VAL A 165 -4.67 11.19 3.56
N ALA A 166 -4.35 10.77 2.33
CA ALA A 166 -5.04 9.67 1.67
C ALA A 166 -4.95 8.35 2.45
N ARG A 167 -3.75 8.03 2.98
CA ARG A 167 -3.53 6.84 3.79
C ARG A 167 -4.29 6.93 5.11
N TRP A 168 -4.23 8.08 5.77
CA TRP A 168 -4.98 8.34 7.02
C TRP A 168 -6.49 8.13 6.85
N LEU A 169 -7.08 8.72 5.81
CA LEU A 169 -8.50 8.59 5.50
C LEU A 169 -8.90 7.13 5.27
N LYS A 170 -8.08 6.37 4.54
CA LYS A 170 -8.32 4.94 4.28
C LYS A 170 -8.25 4.11 5.57
N GLU A 171 -7.29 4.38 6.45
CA GLU A 171 -7.19 3.69 7.74
C GLU A 171 -8.40 3.98 8.64
N ASN A 172 -8.86 5.25 8.69
CA ASN A 172 -10.08 5.62 9.43
C ASN A 172 -11.34 4.97 8.84
N GLU A 173 -11.46 4.90 7.51
CA GLU A 173 -12.55 4.20 6.84
C GLU A 173 -12.55 2.70 7.20
N ASN A 174 -11.39 2.05 7.19
CA ASN A 174 -11.26 0.65 7.59
C ASN A 174 -11.72 0.44 9.04
N LEU A 175 -11.31 1.31 9.96
CA LEU A 175 -11.75 1.26 11.37
C LEU A 175 -13.27 1.42 11.50
N SER A 176 -13.85 2.42 10.82
CA SER A 176 -15.30 2.62 10.81
C SER A 176 -16.05 1.42 10.25
N ASN A 177 -15.53 0.77 9.21
CA ASN A 177 -16.11 -0.44 8.64
C ASN A 177 -16.05 -1.62 9.61
N ALA A 178 -14.95 -1.80 10.34
CA ALA A 178 -14.84 -2.81 11.39
C ALA A 178 -15.82 -2.57 12.55
N GLU A 179 -16.03 -1.31 12.95
CA GLU A 179 -17.01 -0.94 13.97
C GLU A 179 -18.45 -1.19 13.51
N LYS A 180 -18.79 -0.84 12.26
CA LYS A 180 -20.10 -1.16 11.67
C LYS A 180 -20.33 -2.67 11.65
N THR A 181 -19.33 -3.42 11.24
CA THR A 181 -19.35 -4.90 11.21
C THR A 181 -19.60 -5.47 12.60
N ALA A 182 -18.91 -4.96 13.63
CA ALA A 182 -19.13 -5.37 15.01
C ALA A 182 -20.57 -5.10 15.49
N ARG A 183 -21.22 -4.00 15.06
CA ARG A 183 -22.63 -3.74 15.39
C ARG A 183 -23.59 -4.74 14.74
N GLU A 184 -23.22 -5.36 13.61
CA GLU A 184 -24.07 -6.35 12.96
C GLU A 184 -24.17 -7.66 13.73
N ILE A 185 -23.29 -7.90 14.71
CA ILE A 185 -23.36 -9.04 15.63
C ILE A 185 -24.71 -9.08 16.35
N GLU A 186 -25.34 -7.92 16.60
CA GLU A 186 -26.67 -7.84 17.22
C GLU A 186 -27.78 -8.51 16.40
N LYS A 187 -27.59 -8.66 15.08
CA LYS A 187 -28.55 -9.31 14.18
C LYS A 187 -28.45 -10.84 14.20
N ILE A 188 -27.51 -11.42 14.97
CA ILE A 188 -27.33 -12.87 15.03
C ILE A 188 -28.37 -13.47 15.99
N ASP A 189 -29.26 -14.32 15.46
CA ASP A 189 -30.37 -14.92 16.22
C ASP A 189 -29.92 -15.75 17.43
N LYS A 190 -28.78 -16.42 17.33
CA LYS A 190 -28.34 -17.36 18.37
C LYS A 190 -27.52 -16.64 19.43
N GLN A 191 -28.13 -16.42 20.60
CA GLN A 191 -27.57 -15.65 21.71
C GLN A 191 -26.16 -16.10 22.12
N VAL A 192 -25.90 -17.39 22.28
CA VAL A 192 -24.56 -17.89 22.68
C VAL A 192 -23.46 -17.58 21.64
N VAL A 193 -23.82 -17.56 20.35
CA VAL A 193 -22.89 -17.17 19.27
C VAL A 193 -22.61 -15.67 19.33
N LYS A 194 -23.66 -14.86 19.55
CA LYS A 194 -23.56 -13.42 19.71
C LYS A 194 -22.61 -13.05 20.86
N ASP A 195 -22.83 -13.65 22.03
CA ASP A 195 -22.04 -13.37 23.23
C ASP A 195 -20.58 -13.80 23.06
N THR A 196 -20.34 -14.93 22.38
CA THR A 196 -18.99 -15.39 22.06
C THR A 196 -18.27 -14.40 21.14
N LEU A 197 -18.90 -13.96 20.06
CA LEU A 197 -18.30 -13.01 19.13
C LEU A 197 -18.01 -11.66 19.80
N LYS A 198 -18.91 -11.16 20.64
CA LYS A 198 -18.67 -9.94 21.44
C LYS A 198 -17.46 -10.08 22.35
N LYS A 199 -17.36 -11.19 23.10
CA LYS A 199 -16.19 -11.46 23.97
C LYS A 199 -14.87 -11.42 23.19
N ILE A 200 -14.84 -12.01 22.00
CA ILE A 200 -13.65 -12.04 21.12
C ILE A 200 -13.31 -10.65 20.57
N LEU A 201 -14.31 -9.86 20.18
CA LEU A 201 -14.12 -8.65 19.35
C LEU A 201 -14.13 -7.32 20.13
N ASP A 202 -14.76 -7.27 21.32
CA ASP A 202 -14.88 -6.04 22.11
C ASP A 202 -13.61 -5.76 22.90
N VAL A 203 -12.95 -6.81 23.41
CA VAL A 203 -11.72 -6.73 24.21
C VAL A 203 -10.50 -6.43 23.31
N ASN A 204 -9.56 -5.61 23.80
CA ASN A 204 -8.35 -5.28 23.06
C ASN A 204 -7.46 -6.50 22.77
N LEU A 205 -7.18 -7.33 23.78
CA LEU A 205 -6.39 -8.55 23.64
C LEU A 205 -6.85 -9.51 24.72
N MET A 206 -7.10 -10.75 24.34
CA MET A 206 -7.56 -11.82 25.21
C MET A 206 -6.50 -12.94 25.20
N PRO A 207 -6.07 -13.47 26.35
CA PRO A 207 -5.17 -14.61 26.39
C PRO A 207 -5.72 -15.79 25.56
N LYS A 208 -4.86 -16.45 24.79
CA LYS A 208 -5.28 -17.56 23.91
C LYS A 208 -5.97 -18.69 24.67
N HIS A 209 -5.58 -18.95 25.92
CA HIS A 209 -6.24 -19.92 26.80
C HIS A 209 -7.69 -19.52 27.10
N ASP A 210 -7.96 -18.26 27.40
CA ASP A 210 -9.32 -17.80 27.67
C ASP A 210 -10.19 -17.90 26.42
N ILE A 211 -9.62 -17.62 25.23
CA ILE A 211 -10.31 -17.78 23.95
C ILE A 211 -10.71 -19.25 23.77
N TYR A 212 -9.80 -20.18 24.10
CA TYR A 212 -10.09 -21.60 24.07
C TYR A 212 -11.25 -21.97 24.99
N LEU A 213 -11.28 -21.48 26.24
CA LEU A 213 -12.39 -21.76 27.17
C LEU A 213 -13.73 -21.29 26.62
N VAL A 214 -13.80 -20.06 26.12
CA VAL A 214 -15.03 -19.50 25.54
C VAL A 214 -15.51 -20.31 24.32
N ILE A 215 -14.59 -20.84 23.52
CA ILE A 215 -14.92 -21.66 22.34
C ILE A 215 -15.25 -23.10 22.75
N ALA A 216 -14.61 -23.66 23.77
CA ALA A 216 -14.78 -25.04 24.20
C ALA A 216 -16.23 -25.34 24.57
N ASP A 217 -16.89 -24.39 25.26
CA ASP A 217 -18.29 -24.47 25.71
C ASP A 217 -19.31 -24.50 24.56
N LEU A 218 -18.89 -24.19 23.33
CA LEU A 218 -19.78 -24.18 22.18
C LEU A 218 -19.99 -25.59 21.59
N GLY A 219 -21.24 -25.89 21.26
CA GLY A 219 -21.58 -27.00 20.37
C GLY A 219 -21.02 -26.80 18.96
N GLU A 220 -20.97 -27.87 18.17
CA GLU A 220 -20.35 -27.85 16.84
C GLU A 220 -21.07 -26.88 15.89
N ALA A 221 -22.40 -26.82 15.92
CA ALA A 221 -23.19 -25.93 15.08
C ALA A 221 -22.91 -24.45 15.41
N GLU A 222 -22.72 -24.13 16.69
CA GLU A 222 -22.32 -22.81 17.17
C GLU A 222 -20.91 -22.45 16.72
N LYS A 223 -19.94 -23.38 16.89
CA LYS A 223 -18.56 -23.20 16.40
C LYS A 223 -18.54 -22.90 14.91
N ILE A 224 -19.30 -23.64 14.11
CA ILE A 224 -19.45 -23.40 12.66
C ILE A 224 -20.00 -21.99 12.40
N LYS A 225 -20.99 -21.52 13.16
CA LYS A 225 -21.52 -20.14 13.02
C LYS A 225 -20.46 -19.08 13.36
N VAL A 226 -19.67 -19.28 14.41
CA VAL A 226 -18.58 -18.39 14.80
C VAL A 226 -17.50 -18.34 13.72
N VAL A 227 -17.00 -19.49 13.26
CA VAL A 227 -16.01 -19.57 12.15
C VAL A 227 -16.53 -18.87 10.91
N ASN A 228 -17.79 -19.11 10.56
CA ASN A 228 -18.42 -18.52 9.39
C ASN A 228 -18.47 -17.00 9.43
N TYR A 229 -18.71 -16.42 10.60
CA TYR A 229 -18.68 -14.98 10.80
C TYR A 229 -17.25 -14.46 10.72
N LEU A 230 -16.33 -15.05 11.50
CA LEU A 230 -14.94 -14.60 11.57
C LEU A 230 -14.24 -14.67 10.22
N LEU A 231 -14.43 -15.75 9.44
CA LEU A 231 -13.88 -15.85 8.09
C LEU A 231 -14.47 -14.80 7.15
N ARG A 232 -15.78 -14.58 7.18
CA ARG A 232 -16.45 -13.60 6.30
C ARG A 232 -15.92 -12.19 6.55
N GLU A 233 -15.74 -11.82 7.80
CA GLU A 233 -15.29 -10.48 8.20
C GLU A 233 -13.77 -10.34 8.34
N TYR A 234 -13.03 -11.42 8.10
CA TYR A 234 -11.59 -11.45 8.26
C TYR A 234 -10.87 -10.35 7.48
N PRO A 235 -11.18 -10.06 6.19
CA PRO A 235 -10.56 -8.97 5.46
C PRO A 235 -10.83 -7.59 6.07
N THR A 236 -12.05 -7.36 6.57
CA THR A 236 -12.46 -6.10 7.19
C THR A 236 -11.61 -5.84 8.43
N TYR A 237 -11.53 -6.82 9.33
CA TYR A 237 -10.74 -6.70 10.55
C TYR A 237 -9.23 -6.68 10.28
N TYR A 238 -8.74 -7.42 9.28
CA TYR A 238 -7.34 -7.37 8.87
C TYR A 238 -6.94 -5.98 8.38
N ASN A 239 -7.74 -5.36 7.52
CA ASN A 239 -7.45 -4.02 7.01
C ASN A 239 -7.55 -2.95 8.10
N ALA A 240 -8.45 -3.11 9.06
CA ALA A 240 -8.64 -2.18 10.18
C ALA A 240 -7.54 -2.29 11.23
N TYR A 241 -7.16 -3.51 11.62
CA TYR A 241 -6.37 -3.76 12.83
C TYR A 241 -4.97 -4.35 12.57
N ALA A 242 -4.79 -5.12 11.50
CA ALA A 242 -3.50 -5.73 11.20
C ALA A 242 -2.59 -4.85 10.33
N LYS A 243 -3.19 -4.15 9.37
CA LYS A 243 -2.47 -3.22 8.47
C LYS A 243 -2.33 -1.81 9.02
N SER A 244 -3.11 -1.45 10.03
CA SER A 244 -2.94 -0.16 10.69
C SER A 244 -1.71 -0.19 11.58
N VAL A 245 -0.94 0.90 11.54
CA VAL A 245 0.27 1.06 12.35
C VAL A 245 -0.07 1.38 13.82
N PHE A 246 -1.34 1.64 14.13
CA PHE A 246 -1.78 2.18 15.42
C PHE A 246 -2.92 1.40 16.05
N ALA A 247 -3.77 0.81 15.21
CA ALA A 247 -4.96 0.20 15.71
C ALA A 247 -4.60 -0.96 16.65
N LYS A 248 -5.56 -1.27 17.50
CA LYS A 248 -5.48 -2.31 18.52
C LYS A 248 -5.20 -3.69 17.88
N ARG A 249 -3.92 -4.00 17.62
CA ARG A 249 -3.45 -5.25 16.98
C ARG A 249 -4.04 -6.47 17.68
N GLY A 250 -4.15 -6.41 19.01
CA GLY A 250 -4.72 -7.49 19.80
C GLY A 250 -6.15 -7.89 19.40
N LYS A 251 -6.98 -6.95 18.90
CA LYS A 251 -8.34 -7.28 18.45
C LYS A 251 -8.31 -8.25 17.29
N PHE A 252 -7.32 -8.08 16.42
CA PHE A 252 -7.10 -8.98 15.31
C PHE A 252 -6.43 -10.28 15.74
N GLU A 253 -5.52 -10.23 16.70
CA GLU A 253 -4.93 -11.45 17.29
C GLU A 253 -6.01 -12.34 17.92
N ASN A 254 -7.02 -11.77 18.57
CA ASN A 254 -8.16 -12.53 19.08
C ASN A 254 -8.87 -13.30 17.96
N ILE A 255 -9.05 -12.68 16.78
CA ILE A 255 -9.67 -13.33 15.60
C ILE A 255 -8.79 -14.46 15.08
N GLU A 256 -7.49 -14.22 14.90
CA GLU A 256 -6.55 -15.24 14.43
C GLU A 256 -6.51 -16.44 15.38
N ASN A 257 -6.34 -16.18 16.68
CA ASN A 257 -6.32 -17.21 17.72
C ASN A 257 -7.63 -18.01 17.74
N SER A 258 -8.77 -17.32 17.62
CA SER A 258 -10.09 -17.99 17.55
C SER A 258 -10.20 -18.89 16.34
N LEU A 259 -9.79 -18.41 15.15
CA LEU A 259 -9.82 -19.21 13.93
C LEU A 259 -8.85 -20.39 13.99
N GLU A 260 -7.65 -20.20 14.54
CA GLU A 260 -6.68 -21.28 14.73
C GLU A 260 -7.27 -22.40 15.59
N ILE A 261 -7.83 -22.05 16.77
CA ILE A 261 -8.49 -23.01 17.68
C ILE A 261 -9.66 -23.72 17.00
N LEU A 262 -10.51 -22.99 16.29
CA LEU A 262 -11.71 -23.56 15.66
C LEU A 262 -11.38 -24.46 14.47
N LEU A 263 -10.33 -24.14 13.71
CA LEU A 263 -9.92 -24.89 12.51
C LEU A 263 -8.95 -26.04 12.82
N ASP A 264 -8.43 -26.14 14.05
CA ASP A 264 -7.70 -27.33 14.51
C ASP A 264 -8.61 -28.56 14.58
N SER A 265 -9.93 -28.39 14.70
CA SER A 265 -10.89 -29.47 14.54
C SER A 265 -11.03 -29.89 13.07
N GLY A 266 -10.55 -31.10 12.75
CA GLY A 266 -10.62 -31.66 11.40
C GLY A 266 -12.05 -31.71 10.83
N GLU A 267 -13.06 -31.95 11.68
CA GLU A 267 -14.48 -31.97 11.27
C GLU A 267 -15.01 -30.57 10.94
N ILE A 268 -14.66 -29.54 11.72
CA ILE A 268 -15.06 -28.16 11.41
C ILE A 268 -14.41 -27.72 10.09
N THR A 269 -13.11 -27.94 9.94
CA THR A 269 -12.38 -27.58 8.72
C THR A 269 -12.95 -28.28 7.48
N LYS A 270 -13.29 -29.57 7.60
CA LYS A 270 -13.97 -30.35 6.55
C LYS A 270 -15.36 -29.81 6.20
N LYS A 271 -16.10 -29.23 7.14
CA LYS A 271 -17.41 -28.60 6.87
C LYS A 271 -17.29 -27.20 6.27
N ILE A 272 -16.18 -26.50 6.53
CA ILE A 272 -15.99 -25.09 6.15
C ILE A 272 -15.18 -24.88 4.87
N TYR A 273 -14.33 -25.82 4.42
CA TYR A 273 -13.38 -25.56 3.33
C TYR A 273 -14.02 -24.97 2.07
N LEU A 274 -15.19 -25.47 1.63
CA LEU A 274 -15.87 -24.93 0.45
C LEU A 274 -16.23 -23.45 0.61
N LYS A 275 -16.64 -23.05 1.81
CA LYS A 275 -16.96 -21.66 2.11
C LYS A 275 -15.71 -20.79 2.15
N TYR A 276 -14.60 -21.28 2.71
CA TYR A 276 -13.32 -20.57 2.66
C TYR A 276 -12.92 -20.23 1.21
N TYR A 277 -12.92 -21.23 0.32
CA TYR A 277 -12.61 -21.00 -1.09
C TYR A 277 -13.61 -20.05 -1.77
N ARG A 278 -14.92 -20.17 -1.50
CA ARG A 278 -15.93 -19.25 -2.04
C ARG A 278 -15.74 -17.80 -1.57
N LEU A 279 -15.39 -17.60 -0.30
CA LEU A 279 -15.09 -16.28 0.25
C LEU A 279 -13.86 -15.65 -0.44
N TYR A 280 -12.81 -16.44 -0.64
CA TYR A 280 -11.65 -15.98 -1.40
C TYR A 280 -12.00 -15.65 -2.86
N ILE A 281 -12.76 -16.50 -3.55
CA ILE A 281 -13.19 -16.27 -4.93
C ILE A 281 -13.98 -14.97 -5.04
N GLY A 282 -14.91 -14.72 -4.11
CA GLY A 282 -15.73 -13.50 -4.10
C GLY A 282 -14.94 -12.23 -3.76
N ASN A 283 -13.89 -12.34 -2.93
CA ASN A 283 -13.05 -11.22 -2.54
C ASN A 283 -11.57 -11.65 -2.47
N PRO A 284 -10.86 -11.66 -3.60
CA PRO A 284 -9.50 -12.20 -3.68
C PRO A 284 -8.49 -11.24 -3.09
N VAL A 285 -8.24 -11.40 -1.78
CA VAL A 285 -7.28 -10.58 -1.03
C VAL A 285 -6.26 -11.48 -0.33
N SER A 286 -5.02 -11.01 -0.21
CA SER A 286 -3.93 -11.76 0.42
C SER A 286 -4.17 -12.13 1.88
N SER A 287 -5.08 -11.45 2.58
CA SER A 287 -5.40 -11.74 3.98
C SER A 287 -5.98 -13.15 4.18
N TYR A 288 -6.77 -13.67 3.24
CA TYR A 288 -7.30 -15.04 3.29
C TYR A 288 -6.22 -16.12 3.13
N LEU A 289 -5.09 -15.78 2.51
CA LEU A 289 -3.99 -16.70 2.20
C LEU A 289 -2.84 -16.58 3.21
N ARG A 290 -3.13 -16.04 4.39
CA ARG A 290 -2.25 -16.10 5.55
C ARG A 290 -1.87 -17.54 5.87
N ASP A 291 -0.61 -17.76 6.22
CA ASP A 291 -0.02 -19.09 6.44
C ASP A 291 -0.89 -20.00 7.31
N PHE A 292 -1.31 -19.56 8.51
CA PHE A 292 -2.11 -20.40 9.39
C PHE A 292 -3.46 -20.84 8.80
N MET A 293 -4.12 -20.02 7.97
CA MET A 293 -5.36 -20.42 7.30
C MET A 293 -5.07 -21.30 6.10
N TRP A 294 -4.08 -20.91 5.29
CA TRP A 294 -3.69 -21.67 4.11
C TRP A 294 -3.28 -23.09 4.48
N GLU A 295 -2.49 -23.27 5.55
CA GLU A 295 -2.09 -24.58 6.05
C GLU A 295 -3.27 -25.50 6.38
N LYS A 296 -4.41 -24.96 6.87
CA LYS A 296 -5.61 -25.76 7.17
C LYS A 296 -6.39 -26.16 5.93
N PHE A 297 -6.35 -25.35 4.87
CA PHE A 297 -7.21 -25.52 3.71
C PHE A 297 -6.50 -26.01 2.45
N LYS A 298 -5.17 -25.90 2.34
CA LYS A 298 -4.42 -26.18 1.11
C LYS A 298 -4.69 -27.56 0.50
N ASP A 299 -4.85 -28.59 1.34
CA ASP A 299 -5.10 -29.95 0.87
C ASP A 299 -6.53 -30.17 0.36
N TYR A 300 -7.45 -29.29 0.74
CA TYR A 300 -8.82 -29.31 0.23
C TYR A 300 -8.92 -28.73 -1.19
N TYR A 301 -7.92 -28.01 -1.70
CA TYR A 301 -7.88 -27.58 -3.10
C TYR A 301 -8.09 -28.77 -4.05
N LYS A 302 -7.41 -29.91 -3.79
CA LYS A 302 -7.54 -31.11 -4.62
C LYS A 302 -8.95 -31.69 -4.64
N LYS A 303 -9.71 -31.49 -3.56
CA LYS A 303 -11.11 -31.94 -3.38
C LYS A 303 -12.14 -31.00 -4.02
N LEU A 304 -11.74 -29.83 -4.53
CA LEU A 304 -12.64 -28.92 -5.22
C LEU A 304 -13.10 -29.51 -6.56
N LYS A 305 -14.37 -29.27 -6.92
CA LYS A 305 -14.88 -29.51 -8.28
C LYS A 305 -14.11 -28.62 -9.27
N SER A 306 -13.96 -29.08 -10.51
CA SER A 306 -13.17 -28.40 -11.55
C SER A 306 -13.59 -26.94 -11.76
N VAL A 307 -14.90 -26.63 -11.70
CA VAL A 307 -15.42 -25.26 -11.79
C VAL A 307 -14.85 -24.36 -10.68
N ASN A 308 -14.91 -24.81 -9.42
CA ASN A 308 -14.40 -24.05 -8.28
C ASN A 308 -12.87 -23.92 -8.32
N LYS A 309 -12.14 -24.92 -8.83
CA LYS A 309 -10.67 -24.83 -9.03
C LYS A 309 -10.33 -23.70 -9.99
N LEU A 310 -11.00 -23.67 -11.14
CA LEU A 310 -10.78 -22.64 -12.15
C LEU A 310 -11.16 -21.24 -11.65
N GLU A 311 -12.26 -21.11 -10.89
CA GLU A 311 -12.64 -19.84 -10.27
C GLU A 311 -11.61 -19.38 -9.23
N PHE A 312 -11.09 -20.29 -8.41
CA PHE A 312 -10.03 -19.99 -7.45
C PHE A 312 -8.74 -19.57 -8.14
N GLU A 313 -8.36 -20.25 -9.22
CA GLU A 313 -7.21 -19.91 -10.07
C GLU A 313 -7.31 -18.51 -10.67
N LYS A 314 -8.49 -18.15 -11.22
CA LYS A 314 -8.76 -16.79 -11.71
C LYS A 314 -8.70 -15.75 -10.59
N ALA A 315 -9.22 -16.10 -9.42
CA ALA A 315 -9.17 -15.24 -8.23
C ALA A 315 -7.72 -15.03 -7.74
N LEU A 316 -6.86 -16.06 -7.78
CA LEU A 316 -5.42 -15.94 -7.52
C LEU A 316 -4.74 -15.00 -8.52
N LEU A 317 -5.04 -15.14 -9.81
CA LEU A 317 -4.46 -14.27 -10.84
C LEU A 317 -4.83 -12.80 -10.61
N LYS A 318 -6.12 -12.53 -10.38
CA LYS A 318 -6.60 -11.18 -10.05
C LYS A 318 -5.95 -10.60 -8.79
N ASN A 319 -5.74 -11.42 -7.76
CA ASN A 319 -5.02 -11.00 -6.56
C ASN A 319 -3.56 -10.65 -6.90
N PHE A 320 -2.87 -11.52 -7.65
CA PHE A 320 -1.48 -11.36 -8.06
C PHE A 320 -1.27 -10.07 -8.86
N GLU A 321 -2.16 -9.79 -9.82
CA GLU A 321 -2.21 -8.54 -10.57
C GLU A 321 -2.29 -7.32 -9.66
N SER A 322 -3.16 -7.36 -8.65
CA SER A 322 -3.39 -6.22 -7.74
C SER A 322 -2.21 -5.93 -6.81
N ILE A 323 -1.37 -6.94 -6.54
CA ILE A 323 -0.21 -6.82 -5.65
C ILE A 323 1.12 -6.73 -6.41
N TYR A 324 1.10 -6.83 -7.74
CA TYR A 324 2.31 -6.90 -8.55
C TYR A 324 3.22 -5.68 -8.32
N GLY A 325 4.49 -5.95 -8.03
CA GLY A 325 5.49 -4.98 -7.58
C GLY A 325 5.71 -4.95 -6.06
N SER A 326 4.76 -5.43 -5.26
CA SER A 326 4.93 -5.60 -3.81
C SER A 326 5.68 -6.88 -3.52
N TRP A 327 7.02 -6.81 -3.44
CA TRP A 327 7.84 -8.01 -3.32
C TRP A 327 7.35 -8.95 -2.21
N LEU A 328 7.02 -8.43 -1.01
CA LEU A 328 6.56 -9.19 0.16
C LEU A 328 5.23 -9.92 -0.06
N ASP A 329 4.28 -9.26 -0.72
CA ASP A 329 2.99 -9.89 -1.02
C ASP A 329 3.13 -10.91 -2.16
N GLU A 330 4.01 -10.63 -3.13
CA GLU A 330 4.30 -11.56 -4.22
C GLU A 330 4.88 -12.88 -3.70
N ASN A 331 5.80 -12.90 -2.73
CA ASN A 331 6.33 -14.19 -2.24
C ASN A 331 5.29 -14.97 -1.41
N LYS A 332 4.43 -14.29 -0.63
CA LYS A 332 3.28 -14.96 0.02
C LYS A 332 2.37 -15.65 -1.00
N LEU A 333 1.97 -14.93 -2.05
CA LEU A 333 1.08 -15.49 -3.05
C LEU A 333 1.78 -16.54 -3.92
N THR A 334 3.08 -16.39 -4.16
CA THR A 334 3.89 -17.39 -4.87
C THR A 334 3.96 -18.70 -4.12
N ASN A 335 4.07 -18.71 -2.78
CA ASN A 335 4.04 -19.95 -2.00
C ASN A 335 2.74 -20.74 -2.23
N VAL A 336 1.60 -20.05 -2.34
CA VAL A 336 0.31 -20.66 -2.67
C VAL A 336 0.30 -21.19 -4.10
N ILE A 337 0.73 -20.38 -5.07
CA ILE A 337 0.77 -20.73 -6.49
C ILE A 337 1.69 -21.93 -6.75
N GLU A 338 2.91 -21.92 -6.18
CA GLU A 338 3.88 -23.00 -6.31
C GLU A 338 3.31 -24.32 -5.76
N TYR A 339 2.63 -24.28 -4.59
CA TYR A 339 2.02 -25.46 -3.99
C TYR A 339 0.99 -26.13 -4.91
N ILE A 340 0.13 -25.33 -5.55
CA ILE A 340 -0.94 -25.86 -6.41
C ILE A 340 -0.53 -25.99 -7.87
N TRP A 341 0.67 -25.52 -8.27
CA TRP A 341 1.08 -25.34 -9.66
C TRP A 341 0.80 -26.57 -10.52
N SER A 342 1.23 -27.75 -10.07
CA SER A 342 1.06 -29.02 -10.80
C SER A 342 -0.41 -29.34 -11.14
N SER A 343 -1.35 -28.87 -10.32
CA SER A 343 -2.78 -29.15 -10.43
C SER A 343 -3.58 -28.01 -11.07
N MET A 344 -2.94 -26.90 -11.42
CA MET A 344 -3.57 -25.76 -12.09
C MET A 344 -3.86 -26.02 -13.57
N SER A 345 -4.86 -25.33 -14.12
CA SER A 345 -5.14 -25.34 -15.55
C SER A 345 -4.01 -24.74 -16.37
N GLU A 346 -3.76 -25.30 -17.57
CA GLU A 346 -2.72 -24.81 -18.48
C GLU A 346 -2.92 -23.37 -18.92
N ASN A 347 -4.18 -22.93 -19.06
CA ASN A 347 -4.50 -21.54 -19.40
C ASN A 347 -4.08 -20.59 -18.28
N THR A 348 -4.38 -20.90 -17.01
CA THR A 348 -3.97 -20.03 -15.90
C THR A 348 -2.45 -20.09 -15.67
N LYS A 349 -1.82 -21.26 -15.84
CA LYS A 349 -0.34 -21.35 -15.81
C LYS A 349 0.29 -20.43 -16.84
N ALA A 350 -0.23 -20.40 -18.08
CA ALA A 350 0.27 -19.54 -19.14
C ALA A 350 0.26 -18.05 -18.74
N GLU A 351 -0.80 -17.58 -18.08
CA GLU A 351 -0.88 -16.21 -17.58
C GLU A 351 0.16 -15.94 -16.48
N PHE A 352 0.28 -16.82 -15.49
CA PHE A 352 1.29 -16.68 -14.44
C PHE A 352 2.72 -16.73 -14.97
N ILE A 353 3.00 -17.56 -15.98
CA ILE A 353 4.32 -17.62 -16.62
C ILE A 353 4.74 -16.24 -17.11
N ASN A 354 3.83 -15.44 -17.68
CA ASN A 354 4.16 -14.09 -18.15
C ASN A 354 4.63 -13.19 -16.99
N TYR A 355 3.94 -13.23 -15.85
CA TYR A 355 4.38 -12.49 -14.64
C TYR A 355 5.71 -12.99 -14.12
N TYR A 356 5.93 -14.31 -14.08
CA TYR A 356 7.17 -14.88 -13.57
C TYR A 356 8.35 -14.66 -14.51
N ILE A 357 8.15 -14.52 -15.83
CA ILE A 357 9.20 -14.06 -16.76
C ILE A 357 9.63 -12.64 -16.41
N GLU A 358 8.69 -11.72 -16.22
CA GLU A 358 9.02 -10.35 -15.80
C GLU A 358 9.75 -10.33 -14.45
N ILE A 359 9.31 -11.13 -13.48
CA ILE A 359 9.99 -11.28 -12.19
C ILE A 359 11.42 -11.81 -12.38
N TYR A 360 11.61 -12.81 -13.25
CA TYR A 360 12.92 -13.42 -13.53
C TYR A 360 13.92 -12.41 -14.10
N PHE A 361 13.49 -11.52 -14.99
CA PHE A 361 14.37 -10.48 -15.57
C PHE A 361 14.44 -9.19 -14.76
N SER A 362 13.59 -9.01 -13.74
CA SER A 362 13.62 -7.83 -12.86
C SER A 362 14.79 -7.80 -11.87
N ASN A 363 15.00 -6.65 -11.23
CA ASN A 363 16.01 -6.44 -10.17
C ASN A 363 15.60 -7.00 -8.78
N ARG A 364 14.55 -7.81 -8.70
CA ARG A 364 14.19 -8.53 -7.46
C ARG A 364 15.32 -9.48 -7.05
N LYS A 365 15.54 -9.63 -5.73
CA LYS A 365 16.64 -10.44 -5.17
C LYS A 365 16.40 -11.94 -5.35
N ASP A 366 17.47 -12.68 -5.66
CA ASP A 366 17.41 -14.11 -5.99
C ASP A 366 17.01 -15.03 -4.83
N HIS A 367 17.15 -14.58 -3.58
CA HIS A 367 16.74 -15.36 -2.40
C HIS A 367 15.25 -15.28 -2.09
N TYR A 368 14.49 -14.40 -2.74
CA TYR A 368 13.05 -14.29 -2.51
C TYR A 368 12.29 -15.39 -3.29
N GLU A 369 11.20 -15.88 -2.71
CA GLU A 369 10.44 -17.06 -3.16
C GLU A 369 9.82 -16.87 -4.55
N GLN A 370 9.29 -15.67 -4.86
CA GLN A 370 8.88 -15.34 -6.24
C GLN A 370 10.02 -15.46 -7.25
N LYS A 371 11.23 -15.02 -6.89
CA LYS A 371 12.39 -15.06 -7.79
C LYS A 371 12.90 -16.49 -7.98
N GLN A 372 12.93 -17.28 -6.91
CA GLN A 372 13.28 -18.70 -6.98
C GLN A 372 12.28 -19.50 -7.82
N PHE A 373 10.98 -19.28 -7.60
CA PHE A 373 9.95 -19.94 -8.39
C PHE A 373 9.97 -19.47 -9.85
N ALA A 374 10.17 -18.18 -10.10
CA ALA A 374 10.38 -17.66 -11.44
C ALA A 374 11.54 -18.37 -12.16
N SER A 375 12.66 -18.58 -11.48
CA SER A 375 13.80 -19.33 -12.03
C SER A 375 13.41 -20.75 -12.42
N LYS A 376 12.71 -21.49 -11.54
CA LYS A 376 12.21 -22.86 -11.82
C LYS A 376 11.28 -22.89 -13.04
N ILE A 377 10.38 -21.91 -13.17
CA ILE A 377 9.40 -21.85 -14.25
C ILE A 377 10.01 -21.43 -15.58
N VAL A 378 10.85 -20.40 -15.58
CA VAL A 378 11.41 -19.78 -16.79
C VAL A 378 12.50 -20.65 -17.41
N THR A 379 13.29 -21.35 -16.61
CA THR A 379 14.35 -22.26 -17.11
C THR A 379 13.81 -23.61 -17.57
N ASN A 380 12.56 -23.94 -17.29
CA ASN A 380 11.92 -25.15 -17.79
C ASN A 380 11.77 -25.09 -19.32
N SER A 381 12.30 -26.11 -20.00
CA SER A 381 12.30 -26.21 -21.47
C SER A 381 10.90 -26.15 -22.09
N GLN A 382 9.86 -26.62 -21.38
CA GLN A 382 8.46 -26.56 -21.83
C GLN A 382 7.96 -25.11 -21.96
N ASN A 383 8.56 -24.17 -21.23
CA ASN A 383 8.14 -22.77 -21.18
C ASN A 383 8.93 -21.84 -22.11
N ARG A 384 9.90 -22.37 -22.88
CA ARG A 384 10.74 -21.58 -23.81
C ARG A 384 9.92 -20.72 -24.77
N LYS A 385 8.77 -21.23 -25.24
CA LYS A 385 7.86 -20.49 -26.13
C LYS A 385 7.37 -19.17 -25.51
N TYR A 386 7.10 -19.16 -24.20
CA TYR A 386 6.63 -17.95 -23.50
C TYR A 386 7.76 -16.94 -23.35
N VAL A 387 8.97 -17.41 -23.03
CA VAL A 387 10.18 -16.55 -22.96
C VAL A 387 10.48 -15.92 -24.30
N LYS A 388 10.40 -16.70 -25.38
CA LYS A 388 10.57 -16.21 -26.75
C LYS A 388 9.54 -15.12 -27.09
N ASN A 389 8.25 -15.40 -26.86
CA ASN A 389 7.18 -14.43 -27.11
C ASN A 389 7.35 -13.15 -26.28
N TRP A 390 7.82 -13.29 -25.04
CA TRP A 390 8.08 -12.15 -24.16
C TRP A 390 9.24 -11.28 -24.67
N ILE A 391 10.33 -11.88 -25.14
CA ILE A 391 11.45 -11.15 -25.77
C ILE A 391 10.97 -10.38 -26.99
N GLU A 392 10.21 -11.03 -27.89
CA GLU A 392 9.66 -10.36 -29.08
C GLU A 392 8.73 -9.20 -28.71
N LYS A 393 7.94 -9.36 -27.64
CA LYS A 393 7.12 -8.27 -27.09
C LYS A 393 7.97 -7.10 -26.58
N LYS A 394 9.05 -7.35 -25.84
CA LYS A 394 9.93 -6.30 -25.31
C LYS A 394 10.62 -5.50 -26.41
N ILE A 395 11.13 -6.18 -27.43
CA ILE A 395 11.72 -5.53 -28.62
C ILE A 395 10.69 -4.60 -29.28
N ASN A 396 9.45 -5.08 -29.45
CA ASN A 396 8.38 -4.29 -30.06
C ASN A 396 7.95 -3.08 -29.22
N GLU A 397 7.99 -3.19 -27.89
CA GLU A 397 7.73 -2.08 -26.97
C GLU A 397 8.82 -1.00 -27.09
N GLU A 398 10.09 -1.41 -27.13
CA GLU A 398 11.25 -0.51 -27.25
C GLU A 398 11.28 0.24 -28.59
N ILE A 399 11.02 -0.45 -29.70
CA ILE A 399 10.91 0.16 -31.03
C ILE A 399 9.82 1.25 -31.04
N LYS A 400 8.66 0.96 -30.46
CA LYS A 400 7.54 1.90 -30.41
C LYS A 400 7.82 3.10 -29.51
N SER A 401 8.48 2.91 -28.38
CA SER A 401 8.79 4.01 -27.45
C SER A 401 9.85 4.95 -28.00
N SER A 402 10.86 4.41 -28.69
CA SER A 402 12.06 5.15 -29.08
C SER A 402 12.06 5.61 -30.54
N LYS A 403 11.05 5.22 -31.34
CA LYS A 403 10.95 5.53 -32.78
C LYS A 403 12.23 5.16 -33.55
N LEU A 404 12.76 3.98 -33.25
CA LEU A 404 14.02 3.48 -33.79
C LEU A 404 13.99 3.37 -35.32
N THR A 405 15.14 3.59 -35.95
CA THR A 405 15.40 3.44 -37.38
C THR A 405 16.33 2.26 -37.65
N GLN A 406 16.53 1.89 -38.91
CA GLN A 406 17.41 0.78 -39.29
C GLN A 406 18.87 0.99 -38.84
N ASP A 407 19.32 2.24 -38.75
CA ASP A 407 20.68 2.59 -38.33
C ASP A 407 20.91 2.33 -36.83
N ASP A 408 19.85 2.29 -36.02
CA ASP A 408 19.92 2.09 -34.58
C ASP A 408 20.03 0.60 -34.18
N VAL A 409 19.75 -0.32 -35.11
CA VAL A 409 19.60 -1.76 -34.82
C VAL A 409 20.81 -2.35 -34.10
N GLU A 410 22.04 -2.02 -34.53
CA GLU A 410 23.24 -2.61 -33.93
C GLU A 410 23.44 -2.16 -32.48
N SER A 411 23.26 -0.87 -32.20
CA SER A 411 23.36 -0.33 -30.84
C SER A 411 22.27 -0.88 -29.93
N GLU A 412 21.04 -1.01 -30.44
CA GLU A 412 19.89 -1.49 -29.68
C GLU A 412 19.99 -2.98 -29.38
N VAL A 413 20.43 -3.80 -30.33
CA VAL A 413 20.72 -5.23 -30.08
C VAL A 413 21.80 -5.39 -29.00
N LYS A 414 22.84 -4.57 -29.04
CA LYS A 414 23.90 -4.58 -28.01
C LYS A 414 23.37 -4.17 -26.64
N TYR A 415 22.54 -3.13 -26.60
CA TYR A 415 21.89 -2.65 -25.38
C TYR A 415 20.96 -3.71 -24.80
N PHE A 416 20.02 -4.22 -25.60
CA PHE A 416 19.07 -5.26 -25.21
C PHE A 416 19.77 -6.52 -24.69
N ASN A 417 20.82 -6.99 -25.39
CA ASN A 417 21.59 -8.15 -24.96
C ASN A 417 22.23 -7.95 -23.58
N ARG A 418 22.65 -6.73 -23.24
CA ARG A 418 23.23 -6.44 -21.91
C ARG A 418 22.25 -6.73 -20.77
N TYR A 419 20.97 -6.47 -20.96
CA TYR A 419 19.94 -6.66 -19.93
C TYR A 419 19.32 -8.05 -19.97
N TYR A 420 19.19 -8.65 -21.15
CA TYR A 420 18.46 -9.90 -21.35
C TYR A 420 19.33 -11.08 -21.79
N SER A 421 20.65 -11.02 -21.61
CA SER A 421 21.58 -12.10 -21.95
C SER A 421 21.18 -13.45 -21.36
N LYS A 422 20.57 -13.49 -20.16
CA LYS A 422 20.05 -14.74 -19.56
C LYS A 422 19.05 -15.47 -20.47
N ALA A 423 18.31 -14.76 -21.33
CA ALA A 423 17.35 -15.35 -22.27
C ALA A 423 18.04 -16.25 -23.30
N GLN A 424 19.29 -15.95 -23.67
CA GLN A 424 20.09 -16.74 -24.59
C GLN A 424 20.18 -18.20 -24.14
N THR A 425 20.62 -18.43 -22.89
CA THR A 425 20.76 -19.77 -22.32
C THR A 425 19.41 -20.49 -22.23
N ILE A 426 18.36 -19.77 -21.81
CA ILE A 426 17.01 -20.33 -21.67
C ILE A 426 16.47 -20.82 -23.03
N LEU A 427 16.66 -20.01 -24.07
CA LEU A 427 16.23 -20.31 -25.44
C LEU A 427 17.19 -21.24 -26.18
N SER A 428 18.31 -21.63 -25.55
CA SER A 428 19.33 -22.53 -26.09
C SER A 428 19.99 -22.01 -27.38
N PHE A 429 20.21 -20.69 -27.46
CA PHE A 429 21.01 -20.08 -28.51
C PHE A 429 22.49 -20.03 -28.13
N ASN A 430 23.39 -20.22 -29.10
CA ASN A 430 24.79 -19.78 -28.94
C ASN A 430 24.87 -18.26 -29.17
N ASP A 431 26.03 -17.66 -28.88
CA ASP A 431 26.23 -16.19 -28.96
C ASP A 431 25.92 -15.62 -30.35
N SER A 432 26.30 -16.35 -31.41
CA SER A 432 26.08 -15.93 -32.80
C SER A 432 24.61 -15.99 -33.17
N ASP A 433 23.94 -17.11 -32.87
CA ASP A 433 22.53 -17.32 -33.17
C ASP A 433 21.63 -16.37 -32.39
N TRP A 434 21.99 -16.05 -31.15
CA TRP A 434 21.24 -15.10 -30.33
C TRP A 434 21.30 -13.68 -30.91
N ARG A 435 22.49 -13.22 -31.28
CA ARG A 435 22.65 -11.90 -31.94
C ARG A 435 21.95 -11.86 -33.28
N ALA A 436 22.05 -12.92 -34.08
CA ALA A 436 21.35 -13.02 -35.36
C ALA A 436 19.82 -12.98 -35.18
N TYR A 437 19.30 -13.69 -34.17
CA TYR A 437 17.89 -13.69 -33.82
C TYR A 437 17.40 -12.30 -33.41
N LEU A 438 18.11 -11.61 -32.50
CA LEU A 438 17.77 -10.25 -32.07
C LEU A 438 17.80 -9.28 -33.26
N THR A 439 18.89 -9.24 -34.02
CA THR A 439 19.02 -8.37 -35.21
C THR A 439 17.88 -8.57 -36.18
N LYS A 440 17.52 -9.83 -36.48
CA LYS A 440 16.38 -10.15 -37.33
C LYS A 440 15.09 -9.56 -36.78
N LYS A 441 14.83 -9.71 -35.48
CA LYS A 441 13.60 -9.22 -34.83
C LYS A 441 13.50 -7.70 -34.79
N TYR A 442 14.59 -6.98 -34.55
CA TYR A 442 14.57 -5.51 -34.67
C TYR A 442 14.29 -5.08 -36.11
N LYS A 443 15.00 -5.64 -37.10
CA LYS A 443 14.80 -5.29 -38.52
C LYS A 443 13.38 -5.55 -39.02
N GLU A 444 12.76 -6.66 -38.60
CA GLU A 444 11.38 -7.03 -38.98
C GLU A 444 10.32 -6.08 -38.40
N ASN A 445 10.59 -5.41 -37.28
CA ASN A 445 9.59 -4.63 -36.54
C ASN A 445 9.79 -3.10 -36.60
N ILE A 446 10.93 -2.63 -37.13
CA ILE A 446 11.17 -1.22 -37.47
C ILE A 446 10.48 -0.93 -38.80
N LYS A 447 9.61 0.08 -38.82
CA LYS A 447 8.84 0.50 -40.00
C LYS A 447 9.58 1.49 -40.87
#